data_AF-I2GVX5-F1
#
_entry.id   AF-I2GVX5-F1
#
_cell.length_a   1.000
_cell.length_b   1.000
_cell.length_c   1.000
_cell.angle_alpha   90.00
_cell.angle_beta   90.00
_cell.angle_gamma   90.00
#
_symmetry.space_group_name_H-M   'P 1'
#
loop_
_entity.id
_entity.type
_entity.pdbx_description
1 polymer ?
#
loop_
_entity_poly.entity_id
_entity_poly.type
_entity_poly.pdbx_seq_one_letter_code
_entity_poly.pdbx_strand_id
1 'polypeptide(L)'
;MSLLRVCSRVQLPVQHNLRFLAAGNSRLFYSVLSNSKIYFYDNDYSVDFREPHESGRKADVSDLKKIGVEYYHMPKLEDVNKFAKNRAYKNRDTIELNLKTFKNDEKALVSQLNIFFDEHLHEDEEIRYCLEGDGYFDFRSNKNDWIRCKVEKGDFLVVPAGIYHRFTLTSSNHIKALRLFKDQPKWLAIERTKGDLTPIRKQYLETFNL
;
A
#
# COMPACT_ATOMS: atom_id res chain seq x y z
N MET A 1 -28.81 -29.67 -33.40
CA MET A 1 -30.10 -28.97 -33.23
C MET A 1 -29.86 -27.73 -32.42
N SER A 2 -29.96 -26.59 -33.10
CA SER A 2 -29.88 -25.22 -32.59
C SER A 2 -31.19 -24.84 -31.92
N LEU A 3 -31.15 -24.03 -30.85
CA LEU A 3 -32.17 -23.05 -30.41
C LEU A 3 -31.70 -22.51 -29.04
N LEU A 4 -31.78 -21.23 -28.66
CA LEU A 4 -31.84 -19.94 -29.33
C LEU A 4 -31.75 -18.89 -28.20
N ARG A 5 -31.13 -17.74 -28.48
CA ARG A 5 -31.09 -16.54 -27.62
C ARG A 5 -32.48 -16.07 -27.21
N VAL A 6 -32.62 -15.48 -26.02
CA VAL A 6 -33.49 -14.30 -25.82
C VAL A 6 -32.80 -13.29 -24.89
N CYS A 7 -32.64 -12.09 -25.43
CA CYS A 7 -32.25 -10.86 -24.77
C CYS A 7 -33.54 -10.05 -24.59
N SER A 8 -33.86 -9.55 -23.40
CA SER A 8 -35.00 -8.66 -23.19
C SER A 8 -34.53 -7.32 -22.62
N ARG A 9 -34.69 -6.29 -23.45
CA ARG A 9 -34.56 -4.87 -23.14
C ARG A 9 -35.56 -4.46 -22.05
N VAL A 10 -35.13 -3.66 -21.09
CA VAL A 10 -36.02 -2.87 -20.24
C VAL A 10 -36.08 -1.46 -20.81
N GLN A 11 -37.29 -1.00 -21.08
CA GLN A 11 -37.61 0.29 -21.70
C GLN A 11 -37.99 1.28 -20.60
N LEU A 12 -37.39 2.47 -20.63
CA LEU A 12 -37.64 3.58 -19.72
C LEU A 12 -38.98 4.27 -20.04
N PRO A 13 -39.71 4.81 -19.03
CA PRO A 13 -40.78 5.77 -19.27
C PRO A 13 -40.23 7.20 -19.41
N VAL A 14 -40.85 7.96 -20.31
CA VAL A 14 -40.66 9.40 -20.56
C VAL A 14 -41.90 10.14 -20.03
N GLN A 15 -41.74 11.12 -19.16
CA GLN A 15 -42.65 12.27 -18.97
C GLN A 15 -41.80 13.47 -18.45
N HIS A 16 -41.52 14.47 -19.29
CA HIS A 16 -42.19 15.77 -19.44
C HIS A 16 -41.89 16.82 -18.34
N ASN A 17 -40.97 17.73 -18.74
CA ASN A 17 -40.87 19.18 -18.49
C ASN A 17 -41.44 19.80 -17.19
N LEU A 18 -40.52 20.28 -16.36
CA LEU A 18 -40.60 21.63 -15.78
C LEU A 18 -39.22 22.30 -15.87
N ARG A 19 -39.13 23.45 -16.53
CA ARG A 19 -38.05 24.43 -16.35
C ARG A 19 -38.60 25.56 -15.48
N PHE A 20 -37.83 26.02 -14.50
CA PHE A 20 -37.28 27.38 -14.45
C PHE A 20 -36.56 27.65 -13.10
N LEU A 21 -35.36 28.23 -13.22
CA LEU A 21 -34.63 29.16 -12.31
C LEU A 21 -34.24 28.64 -10.92
N ALA A 22 -33.14 29.02 -10.26
CA ALA A 22 -31.84 29.59 -10.58
C ALA A 22 -31.09 29.58 -9.23
N ALA A 23 -29.76 29.41 -9.28
CA ALA A 23 -28.76 29.77 -8.27
C ALA A 23 -29.15 29.72 -6.76
N GLY A 24 -28.63 28.72 -6.06
CA GLY A 24 -28.55 28.72 -4.60
C GLY A 24 -27.34 27.92 -4.14
N ASN A 25 -26.33 28.62 -3.62
CA ASN A 25 -25.11 28.07 -3.04
C ASN A 25 -25.40 26.93 -2.04
N SER A 26 -25.31 25.68 -2.48
CA SER A 26 -25.06 24.57 -1.56
C SER A 26 -23.56 24.49 -1.36
N ARG A 27 -23.05 25.22 -0.35
CA ARG A 27 -21.83 24.82 0.35
C ARG A 27 -22.07 23.40 0.85
N LEU A 28 -21.70 22.42 0.03
CA LEU A 28 -21.48 21.06 0.49
C LEU A 28 -20.34 21.16 1.49
N PHE A 29 -20.70 21.18 2.77
CA PHE A 29 -19.84 20.79 3.86
C PHE A 29 -19.43 19.34 3.60
N TYR A 30 -18.40 19.14 2.77
CA TYR A 30 -17.58 17.95 2.88
C TYR A 30 -16.90 18.06 4.24
N SER A 31 -17.34 17.24 5.17
CA SER A 31 -16.70 17.05 6.46
C SER A 31 -15.20 16.89 6.26
N VAL A 32 -14.46 17.67 7.03
CA VAL A 32 -13.04 17.50 7.32
C VAL A 32 -12.76 16.03 7.65
N LEU A 33 -11.57 15.54 7.26
CA LEU A 33 -11.01 14.19 7.39
C LEU A 33 -11.08 13.29 6.14
N SER A 34 -10.59 13.79 5.00
CA SER A 34 -9.77 12.92 4.15
C SER A 34 -8.40 12.82 4.83
N ASN A 35 -8.23 11.90 5.78
CA ASN A 35 -6.90 11.56 6.26
C ASN A 35 -6.12 11.09 5.04
N SER A 36 -5.11 11.86 4.63
CA SER A 36 -4.23 11.46 3.53
C SER A 36 -3.68 10.07 3.85
N LYS A 37 -3.71 9.13 2.90
CA LYS A 37 -3.10 7.81 3.11
C LYS A 37 -1.58 7.90 3.31
N ILE A 38 -0.99 9.03 2.96
CA ILE A 38 0.46 9.25 2.97
C ILE A 38 0.75 10.52 3.80
N TYR A 39 1.63 10.41 4.77
CA TYR A 39 2.02 11.51 5.67
C TYR A 39 3.36 11.21 6.34
N PHE A 40 3.98 12.20 6.98
CA PHE A 40 5.17 11.93 7.80
C PHE A 40 4.77 11.40 9.17
N TYR A 41 5.49 10.39 9.64
CA TYR A 41 5.35 9.77 10.96
C TYR A 41 5.83 10.73 12.07
N ASP A 42 5.15 10.74 13.22
CA ASP A 42 5.44 11.66 14.35
C ASP A 42 6.68 11.30 15.17
N ASN A 43 7.15 10.05 15.10
CA ASN A 43 8.22 9.49 15.93
C ASN A 43 7.89 9.44 17.43
N ASP A 44 6.61 9.45 17.81
CA ASP A 44 6.20 9.15 19.17
C ASP A 44 6.23 7.64 19.40
N TYR A 45 7.29 7.15 20.04
CA TYR A 45 7.45 5.73 20.35
C TYR A 45 6.77 5.32 21.66
N SER A 46 6.07 6.23 22.34
CA SER A 46 5.24 5.90 23.51
C SER A 46 3.85 5.39 23.12
N VAL A 47 3.44 5.64 21.88
CA VAL A 47 2.19 5.15 21.28
C VAL A 47 2.47 3.88 20.48
N ASP A 48 1.51 2.95 20.48
CA ASP A 48 1.60 1.70 19.72
C ASP A 48 1.80 1.97 18.23
N PHE A 49 2.86 1.41 17.65
CA PHE A 49 3.28 1.65 16.26
C PHE A 49 2.22 1.33 15.19
N ARG A 50 1.17 0.59 15.55
CA ARG A 50 -0.02 0.29 14.73
C ARG A 50 -1.05 1.42 14.69
N GLU A 51 -0.91 2.46 15.50
CA GLU A 51 -1.74 3.66 15.45
C GLU A 51 -1.37 4.55 14.26
N PRO A 52 -2.14 5.59 13.91
CA PRO A 52 -1.83 6.42 12.74
C PRO A 52 -0.48 7.13 12.81
N HIS A 53 -0.08 7.71 13.95
CA HIS A 53 1.17 8.49 14.09
C HIS A 53 1.29 9.68 13.12
N GLU A 54 0.23 10.46 12.97
CA GLU A 54 0.22 11.64 12.10
C GLU A 54 1.02 12.80 12.73
N SER A 55 2.16 13.16 12.14
CA SER A 55 2.94 14.34 12.58
C SER A 55 2.32 15.71 12.25
N GLY A 56 1.22 15.73 11.49
CA GLY A 56 0.66 16.94 10.88
C GLY A 56 1.38 17.41 9.61
N ARG A 57 2.58 16.88 9.30
CA ARG A 57 3.27 17.13 8.02
C ARG A 57 2.70 16.23 6.93
N LYS A 58 2.21 16.85 5.85
CA LYS A 58 1.65 16.13 4.69
C LYS A 58 2.76 15.54 3.82
N ALA A 59 2.46 14.40 3.21
CA ALA A 59 3.22 13.80 2.11
C ALA A 59 2.22 13.25 1.08
N ASP A 60 2.68 12.95 -0.12
CA ASP A 60 1.83 12.37 -1.15
C ASP A 60 2.56 11.36 -2.05
N VAL A 61 1.88 10.87 -3.09
CA VAL A 61 2.44 9.90 -4.04
C VAL A 61 3.67 10.47 -4.77
N SER A 62 3.78 11.79 -4.95
CA SER A 62 4.95 12.41 -5.54
C SER A 62 6.18 12.31 -4.63
N ASP A 63 5.99 12.34 -3.31
CA ASP A 63 7.07 12.14 -2.35
C ASP A 63 7.55 10.69 -2.33
N LEU A 64 6.64 9.72 -2.41
CA LEU A 64 6.99 8.31 -2.59
C LEU A 64 7.77 8.07 -3.89
N LYS A 65 7.34 8.71 -4.98
CA LYS A 65 8.01 8.59 -6.29
C LYS A 65 9.44 9.13 -6.28
N LYS A 66 9.72 10.19 -5.51
CA LYS A 66 11.09 10.75 -5.37
C LYS A 66 12.07 9.75 -4.74
N ILE A 67 11.57 8.82 -3.92
CA ILE A 67 12.36 7.74 -3.30
C ILE A 67 12.14 6.39 -4.01
N GLY A 68 11.60 6.41 -5.23
CA GLY A 68 11.43 5.22 -6.06
C GLY A 68 10.28 4.29 -5.68
N VAL A 69 9.50 4.61 -4.65
CA VAL A 69 8.31 3.84 -4.28
C VAL A 69 7.18 4.18 -5.24
N GLU A 70 6.59 3.15 -5.86
CA GLU A 70 5.42 3.31 -6.71
C GLU A 70 4.18 2.85 -5.97
N TYR A 71 3.15 3.71 -5.96
CA TYR A 71 1.86 3.44 -5.35
C TYR A 71 0.76 3.61 -6.39
N TYR A 72 -0.17 2.67 -6.42
CA TYR A 72 -1.33 2.68 -7.30
C TYR A 72 -2.56 2.17 -6.55
N HIS A 73 -3.72 2.76 -6.84
CA HIS A 73 -5.00 2.15 -6.48
C HIS A 73 -5.52 1.34 -7.68
N MET A 74 -5.48 0.01 -7.55
CA MET A 74 -5.91 -0.97 -8.56
C MET A 74 -7.08 -1.80 -8.00
N PRO A 75 -8.33 -1.32 -8.10
CA PRO A 75 -9.49 -2.00 -7.51
C PRO A 75 -9.80 -3.36 -8.16
N LYS A 76 -9.18 -3.65 -9.30
CA LYS A 76 -9.38 -4.86 -10.10
C LYS A 76 -8.07 -5.64 -10.21
N LEU A 77 -8.11 -6.93 -9.90
CA LEU A 77 -6.95 -7.81 -10.00
C LEU A 77 -6.43 -7.92 -11.45
N GLU A 78 -7.29 -7.70 -12.45
CA GLU A 78 -6.91 -7.65 -13.86
C GLU A 78 -5.86 -6.56 -14.15
N ASP A 79 -5.91 -5.42 -13.45
CA ASP A 79 -4.94 -4.35 -13.65
C ASP A 79 -3.59 -4.69 -13.04
N VAL A 80 -3.59 -5.37 -11.88
CA VAL A 80 -2.38 -5.97 -11.27
C VAL A 80 -1.78 -7.02 -12.21
N ASN A 81 -2.60 -7.86 -12.84
CA ASN A 81 -2.14 -8.88 -13.80
C ASN A 81 -1.48 -8.25 -15.04
N LYS A 82 -2.01 -7.14 -15.56
CA LYS A 82 -1.39 -6.41 -16.67
C LYS A 82 -0.05 -5.80 -16.25
N PHE A 83 0.00 -5.18 -15.07
CA PHE A 83 1.23 -4.60 -14.51
C PHE A 83 2.32 -5.68 -14.34
N ALA A 84 1.96 -6.80 -13.72
CA ALA A 84 2.85 -7.94 -13.51
C ALA A 84 3.41 -8.50 -14.82
N LYS A 85 2.57 -8.61 -15.86
CA LYS A 85 3.02 -9.03 -17.20
C LYS A 85 4.04 -8.05 -17.80
N ASN A 86 3.77 -6.75 -17.70
CA ASN A 86 4.66 -5.71 -18.25
C ASN A 86 6.01 -5.65 -17.52
N ARG A 87 6.05 -5.96 -16.22
CA ARG A 87 7.28 -6.01 -15.41
C ARG A 87 7.93 -7.40 -15.30
N ALA A 88 7.41 -8.38 -16.02
CA ALA A 88 7.86 -9.77 -15.99
C ALA A 88 7.90 -10.37 -14.57
N TYR A 89 6.92 -10.07 -13.72
CA TYR A 89 6.72 -10.76 -12.44
C TYR A 89 6.10 -12.14 -12.70
N LYS A 90 6.93 -13.18 -12.63
CA LYS A 90 6.56 -14.55 -13.02
C LYS A 90 5.90 -15.32 -11.88
N ASN A 91 6.25 -15.01 -10.64
CA ASN A 91 5.82 -15.74 -9.46
C ASN A 91 4.90 -14.90 -8.59
N ARG A 92 3.98 -15.56 -7.89
CA ARG A 92 3.06 -14.93 -6.93
C ARG A 92 2.64 -15.91 -5.84
N ASP A 93 2.38 -15.39 -4.66
CA ASP A 93 1.71 -16.11 -3.58
C ASP A 93 0.82 -15.16 -2.77
N THR A 94 0.00 -15.71 -1.89
CA THR A 94 -0.85 -14.93 -0.98
C THR A 94 -0.40 -15.18 0.44
N ILE A 95 -0.25 -14.09 1.19
CA ILE A 95 -0.06 -14.13 2.63
C ILE A 95 -1.26 -13.51 3.32
N GLU A 96 -1.54 -13.99 4.52
CA GLU A 96 -2.52 -13.39 5.41
C GLU A 96 -1.86 -13.24 6.78
N LEU A 97 -2.08 -12.08 7.38
CA LEU A 97 -1.55 -11.74 8.69
C LEU A 97 -2.73 -11.30 9.55
N ASN A 98 -3.11 -12.13 10.52
CA ASN A 98 -4.11 -11.81 11.53
C ASN A 98 -3.92 -12.66 12.77
N LEU A 99 -4.71 -12.41 13.82
CA LEU A 99 -4.60 -13.17 15.06
C LEU A 99 -4.78 -14.70 14.87
N LYS A 100 -5.63 -15.15 13.93
CA LYS A 100 -5.85 -16.58 13.64
C LYS A 100 -4.63 -17.23 13.00
N THR A 101 -3.90 -16.53 12.13
CA THR A 101 -2.65 -17.07 11.54
C THR A 101 -1.58 -17.35 12.58
N PHE A 102 -1.68 -16.70 13.75
CA PHE A 102 -0.83 -16.94 14.93
C PHE A 102 -1.54 -17.77 16.01
N LYS A 103 -2.50 -18.62 15.65
CA LYS A 103 -3.23 -19.52 16.58
C LYS A 103 -3.92 -18.77 17.74
N ASN A 104 -4.34 -17.54 17.49
CA ASN A 104 -4.89 -16.61 18.46
C ASN A 104 -3.93 -16.19 19.59
N ASP A 105 -2.62 -16.28 19.36
CA ASP A 105 -1.59 -15.75 20.26
C ASP A 105 -1.23 -14.31 19.85
N GLU A 106 -1.70 -13.35 20.64
CA GLU A 106 -1.43 -11.93 20.43
C GLU A 106 0.06 -11.60 20.61
N LYS A 107 0.75 -12.27 21.54
CA LYS A 107 2.20 -12.03 21.75
C LYS A 107 3.00 -12.51 20.55
N ALA A 108 2.63 -13.65 19.97
CA ALA A 108 3.26 -14.15 18.76
C ALA A 108 3.04 -13.19 17.57
N LEU A 109 1.82 -12.69 17.40
CA LEU A 109 1.52 -11.67 16.37
C LEU A 109 2.36 -10.41 16.58
N VAL A 110 2.33 -9.81 17.78
CA VAL A 110 3.06 -8.57 18.09
C VAL A 110 4.57 -8.77 17.94
N SER A 111 5.10 -9.93 18.38
CA SER A 111 6.52 -10.27 18.18
C SER A 111 6.90 -10.30 16.69
N GLN A 112 6.06 -10.91 15.85
CA GLN A 112 6.29 -10.91 14.41
C GLN A 112 6.17 -9.51 13.79
N LEU A 113 5.23 -8.68 14.27
CA LEU A 113 5.10 -7.30 13.83
C LEU A 113 6.31 -6.46 14.22
N ASN A 114 6.91 -6.67 15.40
CA ASN A 114 8.15 -5.98 15.77
C ASN A 114 9.28 -6.28 14.78
N ILE A 115 9.43 -7.53 14.34
CA ILE A 115 10.43 -7.91 13.32
C ILE A 115 10.17 -7.20 11.99
N PHE A 116 8.90 -7.10 11.57
CA PHE A 116 8.56 -6.37 10.34
C PHE A 116 8.69 -4.86 10.49
N PHE A 117 8.54 -4.35 11.72
CA PHE A 117 8.63 -2.94 12.05
C PHE A 117 10.07 -2.47 12.27
N ASP A 118 11.01 -3.38 12.50
CA ASP A 118 12.43 -3.06 12.48
C ASP A 118 12.85 -2.56 11.10
N GLU A 119 13.63 -1.48 11.07
CA GLU A 119 14.05 -0.86 9.82
C GLU A 119 15.02 -1.74 9.03
N HIS A 120 14.62 -2.09 7.80
CA HIS A 120 15.36 -2.99 6.93
C HIS A 120 15.30 -2.58 5.46
N LEU A 121 16.12 -3.24 4.63
CA LEU A 121 16.04 -3.19 3.17
C LEU A 121 16.06 -4.62 2.60
N HIS A 122 15.71 -4.72 1.31
CA HIS A 122 15.81 -5.95 0.53
C HIS A 122 16.70 -5.74 -0.71
N GLU A 123 17.31 -6.84 -1.19
CA GLU A 123 18.12 -6.84 -2.42
C GLU A 123 17.26 -6.87 -3.70
N ASP A 124 15.98 -7.24 -3.56
CA ASP A 124 14.99 -7.31 -4.63
C ASP A 124 13.83 -6.33 -4.35
N GLU A 125 13.01 -6.07 -5.37
CA GLU A 125 11.77 -5.32 -5.20
C GLU A 125 10.81 -6.04 -4.23
N GLU A 126 10.23 -5.29 -3.30
CA GLU A 126 9.13 -5.76 -2.46
C GLU A 126 7.81 -5.29 -3.07
N ILE A 127 7.06 -6.23 -3.66
CA ILE A 127 5.79 -5.93 -4.33
C ILE A 127 4.63 -6.49 -3.51
N ARG A 128 3.62 -5.65 -3.25
CA ARG A 128 2.43 -5.99 -2.44
C ARG A 128 1.16 -5.46 -3.09
N TYR A 129 0.15 -6.32 -3.21
CA TYR A 129 -1.21 -5.94 -3.55
C TYR A 129 -2.15 -6.32 -2.40
N CYS A 130 -2.83 -5.35 -1.82
CA CYS A 130 -3.73 -5.57 -0.69
C CYS A 130 -5.07 -6.13 -1.19
N LEU A 131 -5.36 -7.38 -0.83
CA LEU A 131 -6.61 -8.07 -1.16
C LEU A 131 -7.71 -7.77 -0.13
N GLU A 132 -7.34 -7.73 1.15
CA GLU A 132 -8.23 -7.52 2.29
C GLU A 132 -7.45 -6.82 3.43
N GLY A 133 -8.18 -6.18 4.35
CA GLY A 133 -7.59 -5.53 5.52
C GLY A 133 -6.78 -4.28 5.20
N ASP A 134 -5.88 -3.90 6.12
CA ASP A 134 -5.02 -2.74 6.00
C ASP A 134 -3.70 -2.84 6.79
N GLY A 135 -2.76 -1.97 6.45
CA GLY A 135 -1.46 -1.88 7.12
C GLY A 135 -0.74 -0.57 6.79
N TYR A 136 0.40 -0.37 7.43
CA TYR A 136 1.30 0.75 7.18
C TYR A 136 2.63 0.26 6.66
N PHE A 137 3.07 0.87 5.56
CA PHE A 137 4.47 0.84 5.14
C PHE A 137 5.09 2.19 5.47
N ASP A 138 6.22 2.19 6.17
CA ASP A 138 6.99 3.40 6.41
C ASP A 138 8.26 3.36 5.56
N PHE A 139 8.60 4.48 4.91
CA PHE A 139 9.78 4.62 4.06
C PHE A 139 10.66 5.77 4.52
N ARG A 140 11.97 5.62 4.42
CA ARG A 140 12.88 6.76 4.61
C ARG A 140 12.81 7.70 3.43
N SER A 141 12.45 8.95 3.70
CA SER A 141 12.61 10.07 2.77
C SER A 141 14.09 10.39 2.52
N ASN A 142 14.35 11.27 1.55
CA ASN A 142 15.69 11.79 1.27
C ASN A 142 16.32 12.55 2.46
N LYS A 143 15.50 13.05 3.39
CA LYS A 143 15.95 13.71 4.63
C LYS A 143 16.00 12.77 5.82
N ASN A 144 15.89 11.46 5.58
CA ASN A 144 15.85 10.41 6.59
C ASN A 144 14.64 10.51 7.56
N ASP A 145 13.61 11.30 7.24
CA ASP A 145 12.32 11.24 7.93
C ASP A 145 11.49 10.04 7.46
N TRP A 146 10.63 9.50 8.32
CA TRP A 146 9.67 8.46 7.98
C TRP A 146 8.45 9.03 7.25
N ILE A 147 8.15 8.52 6.06
CA ILE A 147 6.88 8.70 5.35
C ILE A 147 6.05 7.43 5.58
N ARG A 148 4.93 7.55 6.29
CA ARG A 148 3.94 6.48 6.48
C ARG A 148 2.96 6.46 5.34
N CYS A 149 2.74 5.28 4.77
CA CYS A 149 1.77 5.00 3.72
C CYS A 149 0.79 3.93 4.21
N LYS A 150 -0.46 4.31 4.45
CA LYS A 150 -1.55 3.38 4.71
C LYS A 150 -1.94 2.68 3.41
N VAL A 151 -1.91 1.36 3.44
CA VAL A 151 -2.41 0.52 2.36
C VAL A 151 -3.67 -0.21 2.81
N GLU A 152 -4.65 -0.31 1.93
CA GLU A 152 -5.90 -1.05 2.15
C GLU A 152 -6.30 -1.78 0.88
N LYS A 153 -7.41 -2.53 0.93
CA LYS A 153 -7.92 -3.29 -0.22
C LYS A 153 -7.91 -2.48 -1.53
N GLY A 154 -7.29 -3.07 -2.56
CA GLY A 154 -7.14 -2.46 -3.88
C GLY A 154 -5.86 -1.65 -4.04
N ASP A 155 -5.09 -1.39 -2.98
CA ASP A 155 -3.82 -0.68 -3.09
C ASP A 155 -2.69 -1.62 -3.52
N PHE A 156 -1.88 -1.14 -4.45
CA PHE A 156 -0.74 -1.83 -5.05
C PHE A 156 0.53 -1.01 -4.87
N LEU A 157 1.56 -1.65 -4.35
CA LEU A 157 2.81 -1.02 -3.94
C LEU A 157 4.00 -1.76 -4.56
N VAL A 158 4.92 -1.01 -5.15
CA VAL A 158 6.25 -1.50 -5.56
C VAL A 158 7.29 -0.74 -4.76
N VAL A 159 7.96 -1.45 -3.86
CA VAL A 159 9.05 -0.95 -3.04
C VAL A 159 10.37 -1.30 -3.74
N PRO A 160 11.21 -0.31 -4.12
CA PRO A 160 12.44 -0.57 -4.85
C PRO A 160 13.45 -1.29 -3.96
N ALA A 161 14.29 -2.12 -4.57
CA ALA A 161 15.43 -2.71 -3.88
C ALA A 161 16.34 -1.62 -3.28
N GLY A 162 16.91 -1.86 -2.10
CA GLY A 162 17.84 -0.95 -1.42
C GLY A 162 17.24 0.23 -0.65
N ILE A 163 15.91 0.42 -0.66
CA ILE A 163 15.26 1.42 0.20
C ILE A 163 15.09 0.91 1.64
N TYR A 164 15.35 1.78 2.61
CA TYR A 164 14.98 1.51 3.99
C TYR A 164 13.49 1.69 4.21
N HIS A 165 12.87 0.63 4.70
CA HIS A 165 11.45 0.57 4.99
C HIS A 165 11.16 -0.33 6.18
N ARG A 166 9.91 -0.32 6.60
CA ARG A 166 9.34 -1.21 7.60
C ARG A 166 7.84 -1.37 7.39
N PHE A 167 7.26 -2.40 7.98
CA PHE A 167 5.85 -2.71 7.86
C PHE A 167 5.21 -2.97 9.22
N THR A 168 3.95 -2.57 9.37
CA THR A 168 3.09 -3.01 10.47
C THR A 168 1.63 -3.12 10.02
N LEU A 169 0.82 -3.89 10.74
CA LEU A 169 -0.63 -3.81 10.65
C LEU A 169 -1.13 -2.49 11.27
N THR A 170 -2.36 -2.11 10.93
CA THR A 170 -3.09 -1.14 11.77
C THR A 170 -3.65 -1.85 13.01
N SER A 171 -4.31 -1.10 13.89
CA SER A 171 -5.06 -1.66 15.02
C SER A 171 -6.19 -2.63 14.62
N SER A 172 -6.55 -2.72 13.33
CA SER A 172 -7.45 -3.75 12.79
C SER A 172 -6.86 -5.16 12.89
N ASN A 173 -5.53 -5.29 12.96
CA ASN A 173 -4.78 -6.54 13.04
C ASN A 173 -5.15 -7.55 11.93
N HIS A 174 -5.47 -7.07 10.73
CA HIS A 174 -5.72 -7.94 9.57
C HIS A 174 -5.21 -7.31 8.29
N ILE A 175 -4.40 -8.07 7.55
CA ILE A 175 -4.14 -7.84 6.13
C ILE A 175 -4.07 -9.16 5.40
N LYS A 176 -4.53 -9.16 4.15
CA LYS A 176 -4.26 -10.22 3.19
C LYS A 176 -3.65 -9.60 1.95
N ALA A 177 -2.47 -10.06 1.57
CA ALA A 177 -1.71 -9.47 0.48
C ALA A 177 -1.29 -10.53 -0.53
N LEU A 178 -1.46 -10.21 -1.82
CA LEU A 178 -0.79 -10.91 -2.90
C LEU A 178 0.62 -10.34 -3.02
N ARG A 179 1.63 -11.20 -2.99
CA ARG A 179 3.03 -10.84 -3.23
C ARG A 179 3.42 -11.28 -4.64
N LEU A 180 4.24 -10.48 -5.32
CA LEU A 180 4.68 -10.75 -6.69
C LEU A 180 6.20 -10.68 -6.78
N PHE A 181 6.80 -11.50 -7.64
CA PHE A 181 8.27 -11.60 -7.78
C PHE A 181 8.68 -11.82 -9.23
N LYS A 182 9.86 -11.29 -9.61
CA LYS A 182 10.52 -11.61 -10.87
C LYS A 182 11.01 -13.06 -10.88
N ASP A 183 11.79 -13.44 -9.87
CA ASP A 183 12.38 -14.78 -9.68
C ASP A 183 11.97 -15.38 -8.33
N GLN A 184 12.65 -16.42 -7.83
CA GLN A 184 12.36 -16.92 -6.49
C GLN A 184 12.73 -15.86 -5.44
N PRO A 185 11.81 -15.49 -4.54
CA PRO A 185 12.05 -14.38 -3.64
C PRO A 185 13.14 -14.71 -2.62
N LYS A 186 14.12 -13.81 -2.48
CA LYS A 186 15.00 -13.75 -1.32
C LYS A 186 14.39 -12.83 -0.28
N TRP A 187 13.78 -13.42 0.75
CA TRP A 187 13.13 -12.68 1.84
C TRP A 187 14.08 -12.13 2.90
N LEU A 188 15.36 -11.97 2.56
CA LEU A 188 16.34 -11.56 3.55
C LEU A 188 16.16 -10.06 3.83
N ALA A 189 15.62 -9.75 5.00
CA ALA A 189 15.64 -8.42 5.56
C ALA A 189 17.07 -8.09 6.00
N ILE A 190 17.67 -7.08 5.41
CA ILE A 190 18.98 -6.56 5.81
C ILE A 190 18.75 -5.35 6.71
N GLU A 191 19.05 -5.53 7.99
CA GLU A 191 18.99 -4.48 9.00
C GLU A 191 19.80 -3.25 8.58
N ARG A 192 19.35 -2.07 8.99
CA ARG A 192 19.99 -0.80 8.65
C ARG A 192 21.49 -0.75 8.92
N THR A 193 21.94 -1.28 10.06
CA THR A 193 23.35 -1.31 10.47
C THR A 193 24.28 -2.03 9.47
N LYS A 194 23.74 -2.94 8.66
CA LYS A 194 24.47 -3.69 7.62
C LYS A 194 24.14 -3.20 6.21
N GLY A 195 22.96 -2.60 6.03
CA GLY A 195 22.43 -2.18 4.73
C GLY A 195 23.29 -1.17 3.98
N ASP A 196 23.89 -0.20 4.68
CA ASP A 196 24.69 0.87 4.05
C ASP A 196 25.96 0.35 3.35
N LEU A 197 26.41 -0.85 3.70
CA LEU A 197 27.57 -1.50 3.09
C LEU A 197 27.21 -2.31 1.84
N THR A 198 25.92 -2.57 1.60
CA THR A 198 25.47 -3.44 0.51
C THR A 198 25.59 -2.75 -0.86
N PRO A 199 25.94 -3.49 -1.93
CA PRO A 199 25.94 -2.95 -3.29
C PRO A 199 24.57 -2.42 -3.72
N ILE A 200 23.48 -3.09 -3.32
CA ILE A 200 22.12 -2.70 -3.69
C ILE A 200 21.75 -1.33 -3.09
N ARG A 201 22.18 -1.04 -1.86
CA ARG A 201 21.93 0.26 -1.23
C ARG A 201 22.64 1.39 -1.98
N LYS A 202 23.89 1.18 -2.39
CA LYS A 202 24.64 2.15 -3.20
C LYS A 202 23.96 2.40 -4.54
N GLN A 203 23.56 1.32 -5.22
CA GLN A 203 22.84 1.42 -6.49
C GLN A 203 21.50 2.16 -6.33
N TYR A 204 20.76 1.92 -5.25
CA TYR A 204 19.53 2.65 -4.93
C TYR A 204 19.79 4.16 -4.79
N LEU A 205 20.79 4.56 -4.01
CA LEU A 205 21.14 5.97 -3.82
C LEU A 205 21.53 6.65 -5.14
N GLU A 206 22.35 5.99 -5.96
CA GLU A 206 22.74 6.47 -7.29
C GLU A 206 21.54 6.59 -8.24
N THR A 207 20.65 5.59 -8.25
CA THR A 207 19.48 5.56 -9.15
C THR A 207 18.49 6.70 -8.88
N PHE A 208 18.32 7.06 -7.60
CA PHE A 208 17.35 8.07 -7.19
C PHE A 208 17.98 9.43 -6.80
N ASN A 209 19.29 9.59 -6.99
CA ASN A 209 20.06 10.79 -6.63
C ASN A 209 19.83 11.22 -5.16
N LEU A 210 20.00 10.27 -4.23
CA LEU A 210 19.77 10.43 -2.79
C LEU A 210 21.06 10.44 -1.96
#